data_AF-A0A6G0M801-F1
#
_entry.id   AF-A0A6G0M801-F1
#
_cell.length_a   1.000
_cell.length_b   1.000
_cell.length_c   1.000
_cell.angle_alpha   90.00
_cell.angle_beta   90.00
_cell.angle_gamma   90.00
#
_symmetry.space_group_name_H-M   'P 1'
#
loop_
_entity.id
_entity.type
_entity.pdbx_description
1 polymer ?
#
loop_
_entity_poly.entity_id
_entity_poly.type
_entity_poly.pdbx_seq_one_letter_code
_entity_poly.pdbx_strand_id
1 'polypeptide(L)'
;VLDNLPHDKVALQNGKWCETVVQMQQQQGETLLREATRPVKDMLIRQTLRYFGCELPLRVSYKNKSGLAQRVRRMLGKDDPVLHSAFVPTGAMQLLNTLRTAFPKHHLIAADFDSLPAPNLDDKSPIKAIEHPLSPTATSSGTLFAGNAPLVASKVTGETKDHDTYLVQGGIADIFFATDFERLKKAYCSALQRKPDEVSVVKSSEFLKEFADVQKTKTITR
;
A
#
# COMPACT_ATOMS: atom_id res chain seq x y z
N VAL A 1 -13.87 3.11 2.89
CA VAL A 1 -13.05 1.90 3.09
C VAL A 1 -12.40 1.58 1.75
N LEU A 2 -11.24 2.18 1.56
CA LEU A 2 -10.29 2.07 0.45
C LEU A 2 -9.09 1.21 0.84
N ASP A 3 -8.72 1.19 2.13
CA ASP A 3 -7.62 0.42 2.72
C ASP A 3 -7.72 -1.09 2.49
N ASN A 4 -8.93 -1.63 2.47
CA ASN A 4 -9.22 -3.04 2.21
C ASN A 4 -9.47 -3.35 0.72
N LEU A 5 -9.35 -2.37 -0.18
CA LEU A 5 -9.48 -2.64 -1.60
C LEU A 5 -8.27 -3.45 -2.10
N PRO A 6 -8.48 -4.46 -2.97
CA PRO A 6 -7.38 -5.27 -3.47
C PRO A 6 -6.28 -4.45 -4.13
N HIS A 7 -5.04 -4.85 -3.88
CA HIS A 7 -3.88 -4.37 -4.61
C HIS A 7 -3.15 -5.54 -5.25
N ASP A 8 -2.70 -5.35 -6.48
CA ASP A 8 -1.84 -6.31 -7.17
C ASP A 8 -0.38 -5.95 -6.93
N LYS A 9 0.46 -6.98 -6.69
CA LYS A 9 1.90 -6.80 -6.60
C LYS A 9 2.51 -6.89 -7.99
N VAL A 10 3.28 -5.86 -8.35
CA VAL A 10 4.02 -5.77 -9.61
C VAL A 10 5.50 -5.61 -9.34
N ALA A 11 6.32 -6.07 -10.27
CA ALA A 11 7.77 -5.96 -10.22
C ALA A 11 8.34 -5.42 -11.54
N LEU A 12 9.44 -4.68 -11.46
CA LEU A 12 10.20 -4.25 -12.62
C LEU A 12 11.47 -5.10 -12.75
N GLN A 13 11.46 -6.04 -13.71
CA GLN A 13 12.56 -6.97 -13.97
C GLN A 13 13.12 -6.70 -15.38
N ASN A 14 14.40 -6.34 -15.48
CA ASN A 14 15.06 -6.03 -16.76
C ASN A 14 14.28 -5.02 -17.63
N GLY A 15 13.70 -4.00 -16.99
CA GLY A 15 12.90 -2.97 -17.65
C GLY A 15 11.50 -3.42 -18.10
N LYS A 16 11.09 -4.65 -17.78
CA LYS A 16 9.76 -5.19 -18.09
C LYS A 16 8.93 -5.34 -16.83
N TRP A 17 7.65 -4.98 -16.95
CA TRP A 17 6.68 -5.15 -15.88
C TRP A 17 6.26 -6.63 -15.78
N CYS A 18 6.35 -7.17 -14.57
CA CYS A 18 5.84 -8.47 -14.18
C CYS A 18 4.73 -8.31 -13.13
N GLU A 19 3.68 -9.12 -13.21
CA GLU A 19 2.68 -9.30 -12.16
C GLU A 19 3.05 -10.50 -11.30
N THR A 20 2.77 -10.40 -10.00
CA THR A 20 2.91 -11.51 -9.05
C THR A 20 1.59 -12.25 -8.92
N VAL A 21 1.64 -13.58 -8.98
CA VAL A 21 0.51 -14.47 -8.70
C VAL A 21 0.85 -15.35 -7.50
N VAL A 22 -0.17 -15.70 -6.70
CA VAL A 22 -0.01 -16.67 -5.61
C VAL A 22 -0.42 -18.04 -6.11
N GLN A 23 0.47 -19.01 -5.98
CA GLN A 23 0.23 -20.41 -6.31
C GLN A 23 0.03 -21.21 -5.04
N MET A 24 -0.96 -22.11 -5.08
CA MET A 24 -1.21 -23.09 -4.02
C MET A 24 -0.53 -24.40 -4.40
N GLN A 25 0.28 -24.94 -3.50
CA GLN A 25 0.91 -26.26 -3.64
C GLN A 25 0.46 -27.13 -2.47
N GLN A 26 0.04 -28.36 -2.75
CA GLN A 26 -0.21 -29.34 -1.71
C GLN A 26 1.06 -30.13 -1.45
N GLN A 27 1.53 -30.13 -0.20
CA GLN A 27 2.68 -30.90 0.23
C GLN A 27 2.36 -31.58 1.55
N GLN A 28 2.35 -32.92 1.58
CA GLN A 28 2.07 -33.73 2.78
C GLN A 28 0.77 -33.36 3.53
N GLY A 29 -0.28 -32.94 2.81
CA GLY A 29 -1.58 -32.59 3.40
C GLY A 29 -1.72 -31.13 3.86
N GLU A 30 -0.64 -30.34 3.81
CA GLU A 30 -0.68 -28.90 4.07
C GLU A 30 -0.76 -28.10 2.76
N THR A 31 -1.47 -26.98 2.81
CA THR A 31 -1.53 -26.02 1.69
C THR A 31 -0.44 -24.99 1.86
N LEU A 32 0.55 -25.03 0.97
CA LEU A 32 1.63 -24.05 0.93
C LEU A 32 1.35 -23.00 -0.14
N LEU A 33 1.41 -21.72 0.23
CA LEU A 33 1.28 -20.59 -0.68
C LEU A 33 2.68 -20.10 -1.11
N ARG A 34 2.86 -19.81 -2.40
CA ARG A 34 4.11 -19.23 -2.93
C ARG A 34 3.83 -18.16 -3.98
N GLU A 35 4.64 -17.11 -3.99
CA GLU A 35 4.66 -16.15 -5.10
C GLU A 35 5.29 -16.79 -6.34
N ALA A 36 4.70 -16.51 -7.51
CA ALA A 36 5.33 -16.67 -8.81
C ALA A 36 5.18 -15.37 -9.59
N THR A 37 6.14 -15.05 -10.45
CA THR A 37 6.08 -13.85 -11.29
C THR A 37 5.90 -14.23 -12.75
N ARG A 38 5.15 -13.40 -13.48
CA ARG A 38 4.95 -13.54 -14.93
C ARG A 38 4.82 -12.16 -15.57
N PRO A 39 5.06 -12.00 -16.89
CA PRO A 39 4.83 -10.74 -17.57
C PRO A 39 3.40 -10.23 -17.34
N VAL A 40 3.22 -8.91 -17.18
CA VAL A 40 1.89 -8.33 -16.95
C VAL A 40 0.94 -8.66 -18.11
N LYS A 41 -0.14 -9.37 -17.80
CA LYS A 41 -1.22 -9.70 -18.73
C LYS A 41 -2.53 -9.04 -18.34
N ASP A 42 -2.72 -8.77 -17.04
CA ASP A 42 -3.95 -8.16 -16.55
C ASP A 42 -4.11 -6.71 -17.02
N MET A 43 -5.26 -6.42 -17.65
CA MET A 43 -5.57 -5.10 -18.17
C MET A 43 -5.86 -4.09 -17.06
N LEU A 44 -6.39 -4.53 -15.92
CA LEU A 44 -6.62 -3.69 -14.75
C LEU A 44 -5.29 -3.25 -14.14
N ILE A 45 -4.29 -4.13 -14.07
CA ILE A 45 -2.92 -3.76 -13.66
C ILE A 45 -2.35 -2.70 -14.60
N ARG A 46 -2.46 -2.91 -15.93
CA ARG A 46 -1.97 -1.94 -16.93
C ARG A 46 -2.65 -0.58 -16.80
N GLN A 47 -3.97 -0.56 -16.59
CA GLN A 47 -4.71 0.67 -16.34
C GLN A 47 -4.26 1.35 -15.05
N THR A 48 -4.10 0.58 -13.98
CA THR A 48 -3.65 1.11 -12.68
C THR A 48 -2.26 1.74 -12.80
N LEU A 49 -1.31 1.07 -13.45
CA LEU A 49 0.02 1.62 -13.75
C LEU A 49 -0.05 2.92 -14.56
N ARG A 50 -1.00 3.03 -15.50
CA ARG A 50 -1.19 4.23 -16.32
C ARG A 50 -1.77 5.41 -15.53
N TYR A 51 -2.79 5.17 -14.71
CA TYR A 51 -3.55 6.23 -14.04
C TYR A 51 -2.94 6.64 -12.69
N PHE A 52 -2.53 5.67 -11.87
CA PHE A 52 -1.91 5.91 -10.55
C PHE A 52 -0.39 6.13 -10.67
N GLY A 53 0.25 5.55 -11.69
CA GLY A 53 1.71 5.48 -11.79
C GLY A 53 2.29 4.47 -10.80
N CYS A 54 3.54 4.09 -11.02
CA CYS A 54 4.31 3.27 -10.10
C CYS A 54 5.80 3.56 -10.32
N GLU A 55 6.47 4.06 -9.29
CA GLU A 55 7.89 4.39 -9.36
C GLU A 55 8.70 3.18 -8.90
N LEU A 56 9.28 2.46 -9.88
CA LEU A 56 10.21 1.36 -9.64
C LEU A 56 11.48 1.51 -10.50
N PRO A 57 12.66 1.13 -9.98
CA PRO A 57 12.90 0.72 -8.60
C PRO A 57 12.67 1.89 -7.62
N LEU A 58 12.01 1.62 -6.51
CA LEU A 58 11.77 2.61 -5.48
C LEU A 58 13.07 2.80 -4.72
N ARG A 59 13.69 3.96 -4.92
CA ARG A 59 14.96 4.33 -4.30
C ARG A 59 14.69 5.33 -3.20
N VAL A 60 15.32 5.11 -2.04
CA VAL A 60 15.35 6.14 -1.01
C VAL A 60 16.34 7.23 -1.44
N SER A 61 15.84 8.43 -1.73
CA SER A 61 16.67 9.62 -1.70
C SER A 61 16.43 10.28 -0.35
N TYR A 62 17.26 9.97 0.66
CA TYR A 62 17.24 10.69 1.94
C TYR A 62 17.56 12.17 1.67
N LYS A 63 16.54 12.99 1.45
CA LYS A 63 16.66 14.45 1.59
C LYS A 63 16.77 14.70 3.09
N ASN A 64 17.94 15.11 3.55
CA ASN A 64 18.24 15.57 4.93
C ASN A 64 18.59 14.50 5.99
N LYS A 65 19.67 13.74 5.79
CA LYS A 65 20.61 13.44 6.89
C LYS A 65 21.97 14.00 6.48
N SER A 66 22.71 14.61 7.41
CA SER A 66 23.99 15.27 7.14
C SER A 66 24.89 14.38 6.25
N GLY A 67 25.61 14.96 5.29
CA GLY A 67 26.42 14.18 4.33
C GLY A 67 27.44 13.22 4.99
N LEU A 68 27.78 13.48 6.26
CA LEU A 68 28.62 12.64 7.11
C LEU A 68 27.93 11.31 7.49
N ALA A 69 26.66 11.33 7.91
CA ALA A 69 25.92 10.11 8.26
C ALA A 69 25.72 9.19 7.05
N GLN A 70 25.47 9.77 5.88
CA GLN A 70 25.33 9.02 4.64
C GLN A 70 26.67 8.40 4.19
N ARG A 71 27.79 9.09 4.37
CA ARG A 71 29.13 8.54 4.12
C ARG A 71 29.47 7.38 5.05
N VAL A 72 29.16 7.50 6.34
CA VAL A 72 29.39 6.42 7.33
C VAL A 72 28.57 5.18 6.99
N ARG A 73 27.29 5.32 6.61
CA ARG A 73 26.46 4.20 6.16
C ARG A 73 27.06 3.46 4.95
N ARG A 74 27.52 4.22 3.95
CA ARG A 74 28.18 3.64 2.75
C ARG A 74 29.48 2.92 3.09
N MET A 75 30.33 3.48 3.97
CA MET A 75 31.57 2.81 4.40
C MET A 75 31.29 1.52 5.18
N LEU A 76 30.16 1.44 5.88
CA LEU A 76 29.71 0.23 6.58
C LEU A 76 28.97 -0.77 5.67
N GLY A 77 28.92 -0.53 4.35
CA GLY A 77 28.23 -1.41 3.40
C GLY A 77 26.71 -1.48 3.60
N LYS A 78 26.12 -0.52 4.33
CA LYS A 78 24.66 -0.40 4.49
C LYS A 78 24.10 0.41 3.33
N ASP A 79 23.99 -0.23 2.16
CA ASP A 79 23.27 0.34 1.04
C ASP A 79 21.79 0.49 1.39
N ASP A 80 21.19 1.60 0.95
CA ASP A 80 19.78 1.87 1.19
C ASP A 80 18.94 0.81 0.43
N PRO A 81 17.91 0.22 1.06
CA PRO A 81 17.12 -0.82 0.42
C PRO A 81 16.46 -0.27 -0.85
N VAL A 82 16.66 -0.98 -1.96
CA VAL A 82 16.05 -0.66 -3.25
C VAL A 82 14.93 -1.66 -3.52
N LEU A 83 13.69 -1.16 -3.57
CA LEU A 83 12.53 -2.02 -3.78
C LEU A 83 12.26 -2.14 -5.28
N HIS A 84 12.28 -3.36 -5.79
CA HIS A 84 12.04 -3.66 -7.22
C HIS A 84 10.61 -4.12 -7.51
N SER A 85 9.79 -4.21 -6.47
CA SER A 85 8.36 -4.49 -6.56
C SER A 85 7.56 -3.49 -5.75
N ALA A 86 6.30 -3.31 -6.10
CA ALA A 86 5.35 -2.51 -5.34
C ALA A 86 3.93 -3.07 -5.47
N PHE A 87 3.08 -2.74 -4.51
CA PHE A 87 1.64 -2.98 -4.60
C PHE A 87 0.97 -1.78 -5.26
N VAL A 88 0.06 -2.05 -6.19
CA VAL A 88 -0.70 -1.04 -6.95
C VAL A 88 -2.21 -1.19 -6.72
N PRO A 89 -2.95 -0.09 -6.57
CA PRO A 89 -4.35 -0.10 -6.07
C PRO A 89 -5.36 -0.47 -7.16
N THR A 90 -5.33 -1.73 -7.62
CA THR A 90 -6.21 -2.22 -8.69
C THR A 90 -7.68 -2.21 -8.31
N GLY A 91 -8.02 -2.47 -7.05
CA GLY A 91 -9.39 -2.32 -6.54
C GLY A 91 -9.90 -0.88 -6.60
N ALA A 92 -9.04 0.11 -6.33
CA ALA A 92 -9.40 1.51 -6.51
C ALA A 92 -9.60 1.85 -8.00
N MET A 93 -8.74 1.34 -8.90
CA MET A 93 -8.95 1.50 -10.34
C MET A 93 -10.27 0.87 -10.81
N GLN A 94 -10.64 -0.30 -10.27
CA GLN A 94 -11.92 -0.94 -10.55
C GLN A 94 -13.10 -0.08 -10.07
N LEU A 95 -13.00 0.51 -8.88
CA LEU A 95 -13.99 1.47 -8.39
C LEU A 95 -14.13 2.66 -9.33
N LEU A 96 -13.03 3.27 -9.79
CA LEU A 96 -13.05 4.38 -10.74
C LEU A 96 -13.73 4.00 -12.06
N ASN A 97 -13.43 2.81 -12.58
CA ASN A 97 -14.08 2.27 -13.77
C ASN A 97 -15.60 2.15 -13.57
N THR A 98 -16.04 1.59 -12.44
CA THR A 98 -17.46 1.43 -12.09
C THR A 98 -18.16 2.78 -11.94
N LEU A 99 -17.55 3.75 -11.24
CA LEU A 99 -18.12 5.08 -11.08
C LEU A 99 -18.31 5.79 -12.41
N ARG A 100 -17.33 5.67 -13.32
CA ARG A 100 -17.41 6.24 -14.66
C ARG A 100 -18.57 5.65 -15.46
N THR A 101 -18.77 4.33 -15.39
CA THR A 101 -19.77 3.64 -16.24
C THR A 101 -21.17 3.66 -15.63
N ALA A 102 -21.30 3.39 -14.34
CA ALA A 102 -22.59 3.21 -13.67
C ALA A 102 -23.13 4.50 -13.05
N PHE A 103 -22.25 5.42 -12.63
CA PHE A 103 -22.65 6.63 -11.91
C PHE A 103 -21.94 7.90 -12.43
N PRO A 104 -21.98 8.25 -13.73
CA PRO A 104 -21.15 9.33 -14.28
C PRO A 104 -21.35 10.72 -13.64
N LYS A 105 -22.47 10.95 -12.93
CA LYS A 105 -22.80 12.19 -12.23
C LYS A 105 -22.66 12.12 -10.69
N HIS A 106 -21.97 11.12 -10.16
CA HIS A 106 -21.80 10.95 -8.72
C HIS A 106 -21.03 12.12 -8.07
N HIS A 107 -21.22 12.24 -6.76
CA HIS A 107 -20.37 12.99 -5.84
C HIS A 107 -19.72 11.96 -4.91
N LEU A 108 -18.38 11.93 -4.87
CA LEU A 108 -17.64 10.97 -4.06
C LEU A 108 -17.09 11.65 -2.81
N ILE A 109 -17.45 11.11 -1.64
CA ILE A 109 -16.72 11.35 -0.40
C ILE A 109 -16.09 10.01 -0.01
N ALA A 110 -14.77 10.01 0.18
CA ALA A 110 -14.02 8.86 0.64
C ALA A 110 -13.09 9.30 1.78
N ALA A 111 -12.99 8.46 2.81
CA ALA A 111 -12.13 8.69 3.95
C ALA A 111 -11.44 7.37 4.29
N ASP A 112 -10.14 7.46 4.60
CA ASP A 112 -9.29 6.34 4.99
C ASP A 112 -7.95 6.81 5.57
N PHE A 113 -7.14 5.86 6.02
CA PHE A 113 -5.76 6.08 6.45
C PHE A 113 -4.84 6.34 5.25
N ASP A 114 -4.10 7.45 5.30
CA ASP A 114 -3.07 7.79 4.33
C ASP A 114 -1.66 7.33 4.73
N SER A 115 -1.54 6.75 5.92
CA SER A 115 -0.31 6.12 6.42
C SER A 115 -0.67 4.98 7.36
N LEU A 116 0.16 3.94 7.36
CA LEU A 116 0.11 2.84 8.32
C LEU A 116 1.42 2.82 9.12
N PRO A 117 1.39 2.33 10.37
CA PRO A 117 2.62 2.13 11.14
C PRO A 117 3.47 1.02 10.51
N ALA A 118 4.76 1.02 10.85
CA ALA A 118 5.63 -0.13 10.55
C ALA A 118 5.11 -1.38 11.28
N PRO A 119 5.21 -2.59 10.67
CA PRO A 119 4.73 -3.80 11.30
C PRO A 119 5.52 -4.11 12.58
N ASN A 120 4.80 -4.50 13.63
CA ASN A 120 5.36 -4.92 14.90
C ASN A 120 5.71 -6.42 14.83
N LEU A 121 6.89 -6.72 14.28
CA LEU A 121 7.40 -8.08 14.13
C LEU A 121 8.21 -8.52 15.36
N ASP A 122 8.22 -9.83 15.63
CA ASP A 122 9.00 -10.43 16.73
C ASP A 122 10.49 -10.06 16.63
N ASP A 123 11.10 -9.67 17.76
CA ASP A 123 12.53 -9.38 17.88
C ASP A 123 13.42 -10.55 17.47
N LYS A 124 12.91 -11.79 17.52
CA LYS A 124 13.60 -12.99 17.05
C LYS A 124 13.39 -13.28 15.56
N SER A 125 12.46 -12.61 14.89
CA SER A 125 12.23 -12.81 13.46
C SER A 125 13.47 -12.41 12.65
N PRO A 126 13.91 -13.22 11.66
CA PRO A 126 14.98 -12.83 10.74
C PRO A 126 14.55 -11.71 9.78
N ILE A 127 13.23 -11.50 9.61
CA ILE A 127 12.66 -10.43 8.80
C ILE A 127 12.29 -9.26 9.71
N LYS A 128 12.78 -8.07 9.38
CA LYS A 128 12.57 -6.84 10.16
C LYS A 128 11.81 -5.80 9.36
N ALA A 129 11.07 -4.93 10.03
CA ALA A 129 10.57 -3.70 9.40
C ALA A 129 11.76 -2.82 8.97
N ILE A 130 11.66 -2.16 7.81
CA ILE A 130 12.68 -1.20 7.35
C ILE A 130 12.17 0.24 7.45
N GLU A 131 13.08 1.16 7.75
CA GLU A 131 12.78 2.60 7.73
C GLU A 131 12.77 3.10 6.27
N HIS A 132 11.64 2.94 5.57
CA HIS A 132 11.46 3.42 4.20
C HIS A 132 10.39 4.54 4.12
N PRO A 133 10.75 5.78 3.76
CA PRO A 133 9.85 6.94 3.87
C PRO A 133 8.64 6.89 2.93
N LEU A 134 8.75 6.16 1.82
CA LEU A 134 7.64 5.98 0.86
C LEU A 134 6.95 4.62 1.02
N SER A 135 7.36 3.78 1.98
CA SER A 135 6.76 2.47 2.20
C SER A 135 6.98 2.02 3.65
N PRO A 136 6.31 2.67 4.63
CA PRO A 136 6.59 2.47 6.06
C PRO A 136 6.36 1.03 6.55
N THR A 137 5.52 0.29 5.85
CA THR A 137 5.12 -1.10 6.13
C THR A 137 6.04 -2.14 5.49
N ALA A 138 7.05 -1.72 4.72
CA ALA A 138 7.96 -2.67 4.06
C ALA A 138 8.84 -3.40 5.06
N THR A 139 9.15 -4.66 4.74
CA THR A 139 10.08 -5.48 5.50
C THR A 139 11.47 -5.48 4.87
N SER A 140 12.45 -6.13 5.51
CA SER A 140 13.85 -6.24 5.08
C SER A 140 14.07 -7.28 3.97
N SER A 141 13.14 -8.21 3.83
CA SER A 141 13.15 -9.28 2.82
C SER A 141 11.78 -9.94 2.74
N GLY A 142 11.61 -10.89 1.82
CA GLY A 142 10.36 -11.66 1.69
C GLY A 142 9.30 -10.95 0.84
N THR A 143 8.04 -11.31 1.07
CA THR A 143 6.91 -10.90 0.22
C THR A 143 6.53 -9.43 0.42
N LEU A 144 6.82 -8.87 1.60
CA LEU A 144 6.60 -7.46 1.95
C LEU A 144 7.83 -6.57 1.70
N PHE A 145 8.91 -7.08 1.10
CA PHE A 145 10.01 -6.26 0.56
C PHE A 145 9.58 -5.58 -0.74
N ALA A 146 8.63 -4.66 -0.64
CA ALA A 146 8.00 -3.99 -1.77
C ALA A 146 7.51 -2.59 -1.38
N GLY A 147 7.44 -1.69 -2.37
CA GLY A 147 6.82 -0.37 -2.19
C GLY A 147 5.31 -0.50 -1.95
N ASN A 148 4.76 0.39 -1.13
CA ASN A 148 3.35 0.36 -0.73
C ASN A 148 2.91 -0.99 -0.15
N ALA A 149 3.80 -1.71 0.54
CA ALA A 149 3.47 -3.00 1.15
C ALA A 149 2.24 -2.88 2.08
N PRO A 150 1.41 -3.92 2.19
CA PRO A 150 0.33 -3.89 3.17
C PRO A 150 0.86 -4.08 4.59
N LEU A 151 0.06 -3.65 5.57
CA LEU A 151 0.13 -4.19 6.92
C LEU A 151 -0.76 -5.45 6.96
N VAL A 152 -0.18 -6.59 7.37
CA VAL A 152 -0.90 -7.86 7.49
C VAL A 152 -0.99 -8.21 8.96
N ALA A 153 -2.20 -8.32 9.51
CA ALA A 153 -2.40 -8.52 10.94
C ALA A 153 -3.50 -9.54 11.22
N SER A 154 -3.28 -10.41 12.20
CA SER A 154 -4.31 -11.30 12.75
C SER A 154 -4.61 -10.95 14.19
N LYS A 155 -5.85 -11.16 14.63
CA LYS A 155 -6.21 -11.06 16.05
C LYS A 155 -6.31 -12.45 16.66
N VAL A 156 -5.38 -12.78 17.56
CA VAL A 156 -5.39 -14.04 18.31
C VAL A 156 -5.65 -13.70 19.77
N THR A 157 -6.72 -14.25 20.36
CA THR A 157 -7.06 -14.06 21.78
C THR A 157 -7.11 -12.59 22.25
N GLY A 158 -7.52 -11.67 21.38
CA GLY A 158 -7.62 -10.24 21.68
C GLY A 158 -6.33 -9.44 21.43
N GLU A 159 -5.20 -10.11 21.19
CA GLU A 159 -3.93 -9.50 20.84
C GLU A 159 -3.78 -9.43 19.31
N THR A 160 -3.25 -8.31 18.83
CA THR A 160 -2.96 -8.13 17.41
C THR A 160 -1.53 -8.60 17.14
N LYS A 161 -1.37 -9.47 16.16
CA LYS A 161 -0.09 -9.98 15.70
C LYS A 161 0.10 -9.63 14.23
N ASP A 162 1.15 -8.87 13.94
CA ASP A 162 1.54 -8.53 12.58
C ASP A 162 2.36 -9.66 11.95
N HIS A 163 2.19 -9.84 10.65
CA HIS A 163 2.87 -10.86 9.85
C HIS A 163 3.88 -10.21 8.91
N ASP A 164 4.99 -10.89 8.68
CA ASP A 164 6.01 -10.48 7.70
C ASP A 164 5.67 -10.90 6.26
N THR A 165 4.53 -11.55 6.07
CA THR A 165 4.04 -12.04 4.79
C THR A 165 2.51 -12.07 4.72
N TYR A 166 1.97 -11.83 3.53
CA TYR A 166 0.55 -12.04 3.23
C TYR A 166 0.24 -13.50 2.82
N LEU A 167 1.25 -14.36 2.68
CA LEU A 167 1.09 -15.79 2.32
C LEU A 167 0.69 -16.65 3.53
N VAL A 168 -0.28 -16.17 4.29
CA VAL A 168 -0.89 -16.88 5.42
C VAL A 168 -2.18 -17.57 4.97
N GLN A 169 -2.73 -18.45 5.80
CA GLN A 169 -4.01 -19.10 5.49
C GLN A 169 -5.11 -18.05 5.28
N GLY A 170 -5.89 -18.21 4.21
CA GLY A 170 -6.98 -17.26 3.91
C GLY A 170 -7.98 -17.16 5.06
N GLY A 171 -8.39 -15.93 5.39
CA GLY A 171 -9.40 -15.64 6.41
C GLY A 171 -8.88 -15.53 7.85
N ILE A 172 -7.57 -15.70 8.09
CA ILE A 172 -7.00 -15.56 9.44
C ILE A 172 -6.41 -14.17 9.73
N ALA A 173 -6.10 -13.42 8.68
CA ALA A 173 -5.45 -12.12 8.77
C ALA A 173 -6.18 -11.09 7.90
N ASP A 174 -6.24 -9.87 8.41
CA ASP A 174 -6.65 -8.68 7.68
C ASP A 174 -5.44 -8.07 6.98
N ILE A 175 -5.67 -7.49 5.79
CA ILE A 175 -4.63 -6.88 4.94
C ILE A 175 -5.04 -5.44 4.67
N PHE A 176 -4.24 -4.50 5.16
CA PHE A 176 -4.51 -3.07 5.05
C PHE A 176 -3.50 -2.39 4.13
N PHE A 177 -3.97 -1.53 3.23
CA PHE A 177 -3.14 -0.67 2.41
C PHE A 177 -3.34 0.79 2.79
N ALA A 178 -2.24 1.54 2.97
CA ALA A 178 -2.32 2.99 3.09
C ALA A 178 -2.80 3.59 1.77
N THR A 179 -3.78 4.50 1.82
CA THR A 179 -4.30 5.15 0.62
C THR A 179 -3.43 6.35 0.24
N ASP A 180 -2.79 6.30 -0.94
CA ASP A 180 -2.17 7.47 -1.56
C ASP A 180 -3.27 8.35 -2.19
N PHE A 181 -3.82 9.28 -1.40
CA PHE A 181 -4.91 10.16 -1.82
C PHE A 181 -4.52 11.09 -2.96
N GLU A 182 -3.24 11.47 -3.10
CA GLU A 182 -2.78 12.31 -4.19
C GLU A 182 -2.77 11.54 -5.52
N ARG A 183 -2.27 10.30 -5.52
CA ARG A 183 -2.37 9.42 -6.70
C ARG A 183 -3.82 9.07 -7.00
N LEU A 184 -4.66 8.83 -5.99
CA LEU A 184 -6.08 8.58 -6.18
C LEU A 184 -6.79 9.80 -6.79
N LYS A 185 -6.54 11.02 -6.30
CA LYS A 185 -7.08 12.26 -6.87
C LYS A 185 -6.66 12.40 -8.33
N LYS A 186 -5.37 12.20 -8.65
CA LYS A 186 -4.87 12.27 -10.03
C LYS A 186 -5.53 11.23 -10.94
N ALA A 187 -5.61 9.98 -10.48
CA ALA A 187 -6.26 8.89 -11.21
C ALA A 187 -7.75 9.16 -11.43
N TYR A 188 -8.46 9.60 -10.40
CA TYR A 188 -9.87 9.98 -10.46
C TYR A 188 -10.12 11.11 -11.47
N CYS A 189 -9.35 12.20 -11.39
CA CYS A 189 -9.47 13.31 -12.33
C CYS A 189 -9.23 12.87 -13.79
N SER A 190 -8.19 12.08 -14.02
CA SER A 190 -7.84 11.62 -15.36
C SER A 190 -8.84 10.59 -15.91
N ALA A 191 -9.26 9.61 -15.11
CA ALA A 191 -10.17 8.55 -15.56
C ALA A 191 -11.60 9.04 -15.76
N LEU A 192 -12.05 10.04 -14.98
CA LEU A 192 -13.42 10.57 -15.01
C LEU A 192 -13.52 11.97 -15.64
N GLN A 193 -12.43 12.50 -16.20
CA GLN A 193 -12.38 13.81 -16.86
C GLN A 193 -12.85 14.96 -15.93
N ARG A 194 -12.49 14.87 -14.65
CA ARG A 194 -12.75 15.93 -13.66
C ARG A 194 -11.60 16.91 -13.63
N LYS A 195 -11.89 18.17 -13.31
CA LYS A 195 -10.82 19.16 -13.14
C LYS A 195 -10.19 19.03 -11.75
N PRO A 196 -8.86 19.22 -11.59
CA PRO A 196 -8.19 19.04 -10.30
C PRO A 196 -8.68 19.97 -9.17
N ASP A 197 -9.27 21.12 -9.51
CA ASP A 197 -9.87 22.09 -8.58
C ASP A 197 -11.26 21.66 -8.08
N GLU A 198 -11.92 20.72 -8.76
CA GLU A 198 -13.20 20.13 -8.33
C GLU A 198 -13.03 19.04 -7.27
N VAL A 199 -11.79 18.66 -6.94
CA VAL A 199 -11.47 17.53 -6.04
C VAL A 199 -10.51 17.97 -4.96
N SER A 200 -10.89 17.80 -3.71
CA SER A 200 -10.06 18.13 -2.54
C SER A 200 -9.60 16.86 -1.81
N VAL A 201 -8.35 16.88 -1.36
CA VAL A 201 -7.82 15.93 -0.36
C VAL A 201 -7.52 16.77 0.88
N VAL A 202 -8.12 16.41 2.00
CA VAL A 202 -7.99 17.14 3.28
C VAL A 202 -7.85 16.13 4.41
N LYS A 203 -7.25 16.54 5.53
CA LYS A 203 -7.26 15.67 6.71
C LYS A 203 -8.66 15.59 7.28
N SER A 204 -9.07 14.40 7.75
CA SER A 204 -10.38 14.21 8.38
C SER A 204 -10.63 15.18 9.53
N SER A 205 -9.59 15.54 10.29
CA SER A 205 -9.68 16.53 11.37
C SER A 205 -9.99 17.94 10.87
N GLU A 206 -9.48 18.34 9.69
CA GLU A 206 -9.77 19.63 9.07
C GLU A 206 -11.20 19.65 8.53
N PHE A 207 -11.59 18.60 7.81
CA PHE A 207 -12.95 18.42 7.31
C PHE A 207 -13.98 18.50 8.45
N LEU A 208 -13.75 17.78 9.57
CA LEU A 208 -14.66 17.81 10.70
C LEU A 208 -14.69 19.16 11.42
N LYS A 209 -13.58 19.91 11.48
CA LYS A 209 -13.59 21.27 12.05
C LYS A 209 -14.45 22.23 11.24
N GLU A 210 -14.49 22.06 9.93
CA GLU A 210 -15.27 22.91 9.03
C GLU A 210 -16.76 22.53 9.02
N PHE A 211 -17.07 21.23 8.98
CA PHE A 211 -18.43 20.76 8.70
C PHE A 211 -19.16 20.13 9.90
N ALA A 212 -18.46 19.71 10.97
CA ALA A 212 -19.10 19.06 12.11
C ALA A 212 -19.53 20.07 13.19
N ASP A 213 -20.64 19.77 13.87
CA ASP A 213 -21.01 20.43 15.13
C ASP A 213 -20.17 19.82 16.27
N VAL A 214 -18.93 20.28 16.38
CA VAL A 214 -17.93 19.72 17.32
C VAL A 214 -18.44 19.71 18.77
N GLN A 215 -19.32 20.63 19.15
CA GLN A 215 -19.86 20.66 20.51
C GLN A 215 -20.84 19.52 20.78
N LYS A 216 -21.60 19.09 19.76
CA LYS A 216 -22.53 17.96 19.86
C LYS A 216 -21.89 16.60 19.64
N THR A 217 -20.68 16.55 19.07
CA THR A 217 -19.98 15.29 18.74
C THR A 217 -18.78 15.00 19.64
N LYS A 218 -18.60 15.75 20.74
CA LYS A 218 -17.59 15.40 21.74
C LYS A 218 -17.98 14.10 22.44
N THR A 219 -17.09 13.11 22.38
CA THR A 219 -17.20 11.91 23.21
C THR A 219 -17.27 12.35 24.67
N ILE A 220 -18.30 11.92 25.39
CA ILE A 220 -18.43 12.17 26.82
C ILE A 220 -17.27 11.45 27.51
N THR A 221 -16.22 12.18 27.85
CA THR A 221 -15.22 11.72 28.82
C THR A 221 -15.91 11.60 30.17
N ARG A 222 -16.13 10.36 30.61
CA ARG A 222 -16.51 10.03 31.99
C ARG A 222 -15.30 10.10 32.90
#